data_AF-A0A292R331-F1
#
_entry.id   AF-A0A292R331-F1
#
_cell.length_a   1.000
_cell.length_b   1.000
_cell.length_c   1.000
_cell.angle_alpha   90.00
_cell.angle_beta   90.00
_cell.angle_gamma   90.00
#
_symmetry.space_group_name_H-M   'P 1'
#
loop_
_entity.id
_entity.type
_entity.pdbx_description
1 polymer ?
#
loop_
_entity_poly.entity_id
_entity_poly.type
_entity_poly.pdbx_seq_one_letter_code
_entity_poly.pdbx_strand_id
1 'polypeptide(L)'
;MLHMRIKVSKNAKLPLKICKGSVKSRLELARHYNNEFFNSICNKFENNLIDKDIFSQNLSSINNNKIKFNLKDSNSFDSCLGCVEAVFDKKNKNKIVSYDIYIPISQDNKICLEDADTFMHETFHYFFSIVNPKHLSRIIEMSKNKLAEKTEKFYEGHIFARTGDYTGYTKRILRNYMEYFPTDKQIRILQNWRYRLNGELQAYKEGARYHKRLKQKFSCENGKSFYFEEKIKIIEEELAKILVEARKDIEKLGKYNNKQ
;
A
#
# COMPACT_ATOMS: atom_id res chain seq x y z
N MET A 1 -3.55 31.36 -4.07
CA MET A 1 -2.28 30.59 -4.04
C MET A 1 -2.08 30.05 -2.62
N LEU A 2 -2.60 28.86 -2.31
CA LEU A 2 -2.49 28.26 -0.97
C LEU A 2 -1.11 27.61 -0.82
N HIS A 3 -0.15 28.38 -0.31
CA HIS A 3 1.06 27.83 0.29
C HIS A 3 0.64 26.98 1.50
N MET A 4 0.42 25.69 1.30
CA MET A 4 0.36 24.73 2.40
C MET A 4 1.76 24.62 3.02
N ARG A 5 2.10 25.55 3.91
CA ARG A 5 3.14 25.34 4.92
C ARG A 5 2.57 24.33 5.91
N ILE A 6 2.82 23.05 5.68
CA ILE A 6 2.56 22.00 6.65
C ILE A 6 3.44 22.28 7.87
N LYS A 7 2.90 22.91 8.91
CA LYS A 7 3.52 22.99 10.22
C LYS A 7 3.35 21.63 10.91
N VAL A 8 4.39 20.82 10.88
CA VAL A 8 4.46 19.54 11.61
C VAL A 8 4.84 19.85 13.05
N SER A 9 4.05 19.35 14.01
CA SER A 9 4.30 19.51 15.45
C SER A 9 5.68 18.96 15.85
N LYS A 10 6.35 19.61 16.81
CA LYS A 10 7.65 19.21 17.39
C LYS A 10 7.65 17.77 17.97
N ASN A 11 6.47 17.19 18.20
CA ASN A 11 6.29 15.87 18.82
C ASN A 11 5.85 14.77 17.83
N ALA A 12 5.80 15.06 16.53
CA ALA A 12 5.44 14.05 15.52
C ALA A 12 6.63 13.12 15.20
N LYS A 13 6.70 11.97 15.87
CA LYS A 13 7.53 10.81 15.43
C LYS A 13 6.86 10.11 14.24
N LEU A 14 6.71 10.80 13.11
CA LEU A 14 6.50 10.16 11.81
C LEU A 14 7.88 10.04 11.12
N PRO A 15 8.12 8.98 10.32
CA PRO A 15 9.37 8.78 9.57
C PRO A 15 9.56 9.78 8.41
N LEU A 16 9.06 11.02 8.54
CA LEU A 16 9.28 12.13 7.61
C LEU A 16 10.75 12.55 7.55
N LYS A 17 11.56 12.25 8.59
CA LYS A 17 13.03 12.44 8.58
C LYS A 17 13.80 11.32 7.87
N ILE A 18 13.19 10.15 7.63
CA ILE A 18 13.91 8.96 7.13
C ILE A 18 13.82 8.85 5.60
N CYS A 19 12.73 9.30 4.96
CA CYS A 19 12.51 9.04 3.54
C CYS A 19 12.47 10.32 2.70
N LYS A 20 13.63 10.71 2.18
CA LYS A 20 13.79 11.73 1.12
C LYS A 20 13.83 11.05 -0.26
N GLY A 21 13.62 11.82 -1.32
CA GLY A 21 13.81 11.36 -2.70
C GLY A 21 12.53 11.22 -3.53
N SER A 22 12.69 10.71 -4.75
CA SER A 22 11.61 10.55 -5.72
C SER A 22 10.69 9.36 -5.37
N VAL A 23 9.56 9.21 -6.08
CA VAL A 23 8.71 8.01 -5.97
C VAL A 23 9.52 6.75 -6.31
N LYS A 24 10.33 6.82 -7.38
CA LYS A 24 11.21 5.72 -7.79
C LYS A 24 12.23 5.38 -6.71
N SER A 25 12.91 6.38 -6.14
CA SER A 25 13.91 6.17 -5.09
C SER A 25 13.32 5.48 -3.86
N ARG A 26 12.09 5.82 -3.47
CA ARG A 26 11.39 5.16 -2.36
C ARG A 26 11.00 3.73 -2.68
N LEU A 27 10.55 3.46 -3.91
CA LEU A 27 10.25 2.11 -4.35
C LEU A 27 11.50 1.22 -4.32
N GLU A 28 12.63 1.70 -4.83
CA GLU A 28 13.89 0.95 -4.77
C GLU A 28 14.35 0.72 -3.33
N LEU A 29 14.14 1.70 -2.43
CA LEU A 29 14.45 1.51 -1.01
C LEU A 29 13.58 0.42 -0.36
N ALA A 30 12.28 0.35 -0.68
CA ALA A 30 11.41 -0.72 -0.20
C ALA A 30 11.89 -2.10 -0.70
N ARG A 31 12.24 -2.21 -1.98
CA ARG A 31 12.80 -3.45 -2.55
C ARG A 31 14.14 -3.83 -1.94
N HIS A 32 14.99 -2.83 -1.64
CA HIS A 32 16.27 -3.05 -0.99
C HIS A 32 16.06 -3.67 0.40
N TYR A 33 15.22 -3.07 1.24
CA TYR A 33 14.90 -3.64 2.55
C TYR A 33 14.28 -5.03 2.47
N ASN A 34 13.40 -5.27 1.48
CA ASN A 34 12.81 -6.58 1.27
C ASN A 34 13.87 -7.64 0.91
N ASN A 35 14.84 -7.28 0.06
CA ASN A 35 15.93 -8.16 -0.32
C ASN A 35 16.91 -8.40 0.84
N GLU A 36 17.23 -7.37 1.63
CA GLU A 36 18.03 -7.53 2.85
C GLU A 36 17.34 -8.46 3.85
N PHE A 37 16.04 -8.28 4.06
CA PHE A 37 15.24 -9.17 4.89
C PHE A 37 15.32 -10.62 4.41
N PHE A 38 15.04 -10.89 3.13
CA PHE A 38 15.15 -12.23 2.56
C PHE A 38 16.53 -12.85 2.80
N ASN A 39 17.61 -12.12 2.52
CA ASN A 39 18.98 -12.61 2.72
C ASN A 39 19.28 -12.92 4.18
N SER A 40 18.65 -12.22 5.13
CA SER A 40 18.85 -12.44 6.56
C SER A 40 18.16 -13.70 7.09
N ILE A 41 17.12 -14.19 6.40
CA ILE A 41 16.34 -15.37 6.82
C ILE A 41 16.53 -16.61 5.94
N CYS A 42 16.98 -16.47 4.69
CA CYS A 42 16.93 -17.58 3.72
C CYS A 42 17.75 -18.82 4.14
N ASN A 43 18.83 -18.62 4.90
CA ASN A 43 19.68 -19.71 5.41
C ASN A 43 19.28 -20.18 6.82
N LYS A 44 18.19 -19.64 7.39
CA LYS A 44 17.67 -19.98 8.72
C LYS A 44 16.46 -20.91 8.68
N PHE A 45 16.08 -21.36 7.49
CA PHE A 45 15.06 -22.38 7.32
C PHE A 45 15.67 -23.76 7.54
N GLU A 46 15.13 -24.51 8.49
CA GLU A 46 15.46 -25.90 8.74
C GLU A 46 14.24 -26.75 8.37
N ASN A 47 14.42 -27.76 7.51
CA ASN A 47 13.32 -28.57 6.98
C ASN A 47 12.17 -27.71 6.39
N ASN A 48 12.52 -26.65 5.66
CA ASN A 48 11.60 -25.65 5.09
C ASN A 48 10.79 -24.84 6.13
N LEU A 49 11.19 -24.82 7.40
CA LEU A 49 10.51 -24.07 8.46
C LEU A 49 11.45 -23.07 9.13
N ILE A 50 10.90 -21.93 9.54
CA ILE A 50 11.60 -20.96 10.40
C ILE A 50 10.71 -20.57 11.58
N ASP A 51 11.30 -20.38 12.76
CA ASP A 51 10.58 -19.86 13.91
C ASP A 51 10.09 -18.43 13.67
N LYS A 52 8.84 -18.17 14.07
CA LYS A 52 8.21 -16.84 14.06
C LYS A 52 9.07 -15.79 14.75
N ASP A 53 9.72 -16.14 15.85
CA ASP A 53 10.58 -15.22 16.60
C ASP A 53 11.86 -14.89 15.83
N ILE A 54 12.49 -15.88 15.18
CA ILE A 54 13.66 -15.66 14.33
C ILE A 54 13.25 -14.76 13.15
N PHE A 55 12.14 -15.05 12.49
CA PHE A 55 11.61 -14.21 11.42
C PHE A 55 11.40 -12.76 11.89
N SER A 56 10.72 -12.57 13.03
CA SER A 56 10.41 -11.26 13.60
C SER A 56 11.67 -10.48 14.01
N GLN A 57 12.65 -11.13 14.63
CA GLN A 57 13.92 -10.50 14.99
C GLN A 57 14.67 -9.99 13.76
N ASN A 58 14.70 -10.79 12.68
CA ASN A 58 15.34 -10.40 11.43
C ASN A 58 14.59 -9.29 10.71
N LEU A 59 13.25 -9.28 10.73
CA LEU A 59 12.47 -8.20 10.13
C LEU A 59 12.66 -6.87 10.89
N SER A 60 12.72 -6.94 12.22
CA SER A 60 12.93 -5.77 13.08
C SER A 60 14.34 -5.17 12.93
N SER A 61 15.35 -6.01 12.70
CA SER A 61 16.73 -5.54 12.56
C SER A 61 16.94 -4.66 11.32
N ILE A 62 16.23 -4.91 10.21
CA ILE A 62 16.30 -4.11 8.97
C ILE A 62 16.01 -2.62 9.23
N ASN A 63 15.09 -2.31 10.16
CA ASN A 63 14.74 -0.94 10.50
C ASN A 63 15.42 -0.42 11.78
N ASN A 64 16.46 -1.10 12.27
CA ASN A 64 17.13 -0.84 13.55
C ASN A 64 16.18 -0.85 14.75
N ASN A 65 15.17 -1.71 14.74
CA ASN A 65 14.15 -1.82 15.79
C ASN A 65 13.37 -0.51 16.07
N LYS A 66 13.33 0.41 15.10
CA LYS A 66 12.71 1.74 15.26
C LYS A 66 11.20 1.73 14.96
N ILE A 67 10.73 0.77 14.18
CA ILE A 67 9.32 0.67 13.78
C ILE A 67 8.76 -0.63 14.34
N LYS A 68 7.73 -0.48 15.19
CA LYS A 68 7.04 -1.61 15.81
C LYS A 68 6.14 -2.30 14.80
N PHE A 69 6.11 -3.62 14.86
CA PHE A 69 5.12 -4.42 14.16
C PHE A 69 4.73 -5.63 15.03
N ASN A 70 3.59 -6.24 14.72
CA ASN A 70 3.16 -7.51 15.29
C ASN A 70 2.98 -8.51 14.15
N LEU A 71 3.60 -9.67 14.28
CA LEU A 71 3.42 -10.77 13.34
C LEU A 71 2.25 -11.64 13.81
N LYS A 72 1.25 -11.79 12.95
CA LYS A 72 -0.01 -12.46 13.22
C LYS A 72 -0.24 -13.55 12.17
N ASP A 73 -0.96 -14.58 12.58
CA ASP A 73 -1.35 -15.66 11.67
C ASP A 73 -2.50 -15.17 10.76
N SER A 74 -2.40 -15.44 9.46
CA SER A 74 -3.45 -15.16 8.49
C SER A 74 -4.51 -16.28 8.41
N ASN A 75 -4.29 -17.46 8.99
CA ASN A 75 -5.27 -18.55 8.98
C ASN A 75 -6.60 -18.19 9.69
N SER A 76 -6.65 -17.08 10.43
CA SER A 76 -7.90 -16.53 10.97
C SER A 76 -8.78 -15.84 9.92
N PHE A 77 -8.33 -15.69 8.67
CA PHE A 77 -9.09 -15.10 7.58
C PHE A 77 -9.48 -16.15 6.55
N ASP A 78 -10.77 -16.31 6.29
CA ASP A 78 -11.28 -17.24 5.28
C ASP A 78 -10.93 -16.83 3.83
N SER A 79 -10.55 -15.56 3.60
CA SER A 79 -10.45 -14.96 2.26
C SER A 79 -9.10 -14.35 1.91
N CYS A 80 -8.10 -14.40 2.80
CA CYS A 80 -6.87 -13.62 2.67
C CYS A 80 -5.65 -14.41 3.15
N LEU A 81 -4.70 -14.67 2.23
CA LEU A 81 -3.46 -15.39 2.55
C LEU A 81 -2.46 -14.53 3.35
N GLY A 82 -2.55 -13.20 3.25
CA GLY A 82 -1.71 -12.26 3.97
C GLY A 82 -2.19 -10.82 3.84
N CYS A 83 -1.84 -9.97 4.81
CA CYS A 83 -2.20 -8.56 4.81
C CYS A 83 -1.24 -7.74 5.69
N VAL A 84 -1.04 -6.47 5.36
CA VAL A 84 -0.39 -5.49 6.24
C VAL A 84 -1.32 -4.33 6.56
N GLU A 85 -1.56 -4.12 7.86
CA GLU A 85 -2.41 -3.04 8.35
C GLU A 85 -1.63 -2.07 9.24
N ALA A 86 -1.91 -0.77 9.08
CA ALA A 86 -1.39 0.24 9.98
C ALA A 86 -2.25 0.32 11.25
N VAL A 87 -1.62 0.18 12.43
CA VAL A 87 -2.30 0.28 13.72
C VAL A 87 -2.26 1.72 14.21
N PHE A 88 -3.44 2.30 14.44
CA PHE A 88 -3.60 3.67 14.90
C PHE A 88 -3.65 3.77 16.43
N ASP A 89 -3.12 4.86 16.98
CA ASP A 89 -3.22 5.18 18.40
C ASP A 89 -4.70 5.37 18.79
N LYS A 90 -5.14 4.70 19.87
CA LYS A 90 -6.53 4.74 20.34
C LYS A 90 -6.98 6.17 20.70
N LYS A 91 -6.09 7.00 21.24
CA LYS A 91 -6.38 8.38 21.66
C LYS A 91 -6.14 9.38 20.53
N ASN A 92 -5.22 9.08 19.61
CA ASN A 92 -4.92 9.92 18.46
C ASN A 92 -4.92 9.11 17.15
N LYS A 93 -6.10 8.99 16.53
CA LYS A 93 -6.29 8.28 15.24
C LYS A 93 -5.45 8.82 14.07
N ASN A 94 -4.70 9.90 14.26
CA ASN A 94 -3.80 10.47 13.26
C ASN A 94 -2.35 9.98 13.40
N LYS A 95 -2.09 9.12 14.39
CA LYS A 95 -0.77 8.59 14.70
C LYS A 95 -0.79 7.08 14.54
N ILE A 96 0.13 6.58 13.75
CA ILE A 96 0.39 5.14 13.63
C ILE A 96 1.41 4.74 14.70
N VAL A 97 1.13 3.66 15.40
CA VAL A 97 1.93 3.18 16.54
C VAL A 97 2.63 1.86 16.27
N SER A 98 2.09 1.05 15.35
CA SER A 98 2.68 -0.19 14.87
C SER A 98 2.07 -0.59 13.54
N TYR A 99 2.54 -1.69 12.97
CA TYR A 99 1.93 -2.39 11.85
C TYR A 99 1.55 -3.80 12.28
N ASP A 100 0.41 -4.30 11.84
CA ASP A 100 0.09 -5.71 11.95
C ASP A 100 0.39 -6.36 10.60
N ILE A 101 1.21 -7.42 10.62
CA ILE A 101 1.61 -8.19 9.44
C ILE A 101 1.02 -9.58 9.61
N TYR A 102 0.10 -9.93 8.74
CA TYR A 102 -0.59 -11.20 8.70
C TYR A 102 0.02 -12.06 7.59
N ILE A 103 0.55 -13.22 7.95
CA ILE A 103 1.11 -14.22 7.02
C ILE A 103 0.74 -15.62 7.52
N PRO A 104 0.86 -16.66 6.69
CA PRO A 104 0.62 -18.03 7.16
C PRO A 104 1.62 -18.40 8.26
N ILE A 105 1.10 -18.78 9.44
CA ILE A 105 1.90 -19.27 10.57
C ILE A 105 1.24 -20.55 11.06
N SER A 106 2.03 -21.62 11.22
CA SER A 106 1.52 -22.87 11.78
C SER A 106 1.16 -22.73 13.26
N GLN A 107 0.40 -23.70 13.79
CA GLN A 107 0.05 -23.76 15.22
C GLN A 107 1.30 -23.80 16.13
N ASP A 108 2.42 -24.32 15.63
CA ASP A 108 3.70 -24.39 16.33
C ASP A 108 4.56 -23.11 16.20
N ASN A 109 3.98 -22.00 15.76
CA ASN A 109 4.67 -20.74 15.49
C ASN A 109 5.82 -20.87 14.46
N LYS A 110 5.63 -21.71 13.44
CA LYS A 110 6.57 -21.83 12.32
C LYS A 110 6.00 -21.18 11.07
N ILE A 111 6.88 -20.66 10.23
CA ILE A 111 6.55 -20.12 8.90
C ILE A 111 7.16 -21.05 7.87
N CYS A 112 6.36 -21.48 6.89
CA CYS A 112 6.83 -22.38 5.84
C CYS A 112 7.55 -21.60 4.75
N LEU A 113 8.66 -22.17 4.25
CA LEU A 113 9.35 -21.64 3.08
C LEU A 113 8.42 -21.65 1.87
N GLU A 114 7.46 -22.58 1.80
CA GLU A 114 6.48 -22.64 0.72
C GLU A 114 5.63 -21.36 0.63
N ASP A 115 5.44 -20.65 1.74
CA ASP A 115 4.70 -19.38 1.78
C ASP A 115 5.58 -18.17 1.44
N ALA A 116 6.76 -18.37 0.85
CA ALA A 116 7.72 -17.30 0.59
C ALA A 116 7.23 -16.22 -0.37
N ASP A 117 6.41 -16.57 -1.37
CA ASP A 117 5.79 -15.55 -2.19
C ASP A 117 4.87 -14.65 -1.36
N THR A 118 4.08 -15.24 -0.46
CA THR A 118 3.14 -14.55 0.44
C THR A 118 3.88 -13.69 1.46
N PHE A 119 4.79 -14.24 2.26
CA PHE A 119 5.46 -13.42 3.26
C PHE A 119 6.40 -12.37 2.65
N MET A 120 6.99 -12.61 1.48
CA MET A 120 7.79 -11.59 0.78
C MET A 120 6.93 -10.50 0.11
N HIS A 121 5.70 -10.83 -0.26
CA HIS A 121 4.69 -9.88 -0.69
C HIS A 121 4.26 -8.97 0.47
N GLU A 122 3.92 -9.54 1.63
CA GLU A 122 3.48 -8.74 2.79
C GLU A 122 4.60 -7.91 3.41
N THR A 123 5.80 -8.47 3.53
CA THR A 123 6.96 -7.69 4.02
C THR A 123 7.33 -6.55 3.07
N PHE A 124 7.11 -6.70 1.76
CA PHE A 124 7.19 -5.58 0.84
C PHE A 124 6.14 -4.50 1.14
N HIS A 125 4.87 -4.85 1.38
CA HIS A 125 3.84 -3.86 1.77
C HIS A 125 4.22 -3.10 3.05
N TYR A 126 4.79 -3.79 4.03
CA TYR A 126 5.33 -3.18 5.23
C TYR A 126 6.45 -2.18 4.90
N PHE A 127 7.48 -2.60 4.15
CA PHE A 127 8.58 -1.71 3.77
C PHE A 127 8.11 -0.53 2.89
N PHE A 128 7.19 -0.78 1.97
CA PHE A 128 6.61 0.24 1.11
C PHE A 128 5.84 1.28 1.93
N SER A 129 5.09 0.85 2.95
CA SER A 129 4.33 1.74 3.83
C SER A 129 5.24 2.66 4.66
N ILE A 130 6.32 2.12 5.23
CA ILE A 130 7.24 2.91 6.06
C ILE A 130 8.01 3.94 5.23
N VAL A 131 8.35 3.61 3.98
CA VAL A 131 9.14 4.52 3.14
C VAL A 131 8.32 5.56 2.40
N ASN A 132 6.99 5.42 2.34
CA ASN A 132 6.08 6.32 1.62
C ASN A 132 5.16 7.16 2.55
N PRO A 133 5.68 8.17 3.26
CA PRO A 133 4.91 8.95 4.23
C PRO A 133 3.76 9.76 3.60
N LYS A 134 3.86 10.13 2.32
CA LYS A 134 2.76 10.80 1.60
C LYS A 134 1.58 9.87 1.31
N HIS A 135 1.84 8.57 1.15
CA HIS A 135 0.77 7.59 1.02
C HIS A 135 0.09 7.40 2.37
N LEU A 136 0.89 7.25 3.42
CA LEU A 136 0.43 7.15 4.80
C LEU A 136 -0.44 8.33 5.24
N SER A 137 -0.03 9.56 4.92
CA SER A 137 -0.82 10.76 5.22
C SER A 137 -2.17 10.76 4.50
N ARG A 138 -2.25 10.18 3.29
CA ARG A 138 -3.52 10.06 2.56
C ARG A 138 -4.43 9.01 3.19
N ILE A 139 -3.90 7.86 3.61
CA ILE A 139 -4.65 6.83 4.33
C ILE A 139 -5.25 7.41 5.61
N ILE A 140 -4.43 8.11 6.42
CA ILE A 140 -4.89 8.81 7.63
C ILE A 140 -6.05 9.75 7.29
N GLU A 141 -5.90 10.55 6.25
CA GLU A 141 -6.93 11.52 5.87
C GLU A 141 -8.20 10.88 5.31
N MET A 142 -8.07 9.76 4.59
CA MET A 142 -9.23 8.99 4.13
C MET A 142 -9.97 8.34 5.29
N SER A 143 -9.26 7.81 6.27
CA SER A 143 -9.84 7.22 7.48
C SER A 143 -10.62 8.27 8.30
N LYS A 144 -10.02 9.44 8.56
CA LYS A 144 -10.69 10.55 9.27
C LYS A 144 -12.01 10.97 8.63
N ASN A 145 -12.05 11.03 7.31
CA ASN A 145 -13.22 11.48 6.56
C ASN A 145 -14.19 10.34 6.21
N LYS A 146 -13.98 9.12 6.75
CA LYS A 146 -14.71 7.90 6.39
C LYS A 146 -14.76 7.62 4.88
N LEU A 147 -13.81 8.15 4.12
CA LEU A 147 -13.75 7.95 2.68
C LEU A 147 -13.29 6.54 2.33
N ALA A 148 -12.39 5.94 3.13
CA ALA A 148 -11.97 4.56 2.92
C ALA A 148 -13.19 3.62 3.00
N GLU A 149 -13.91 3.65 4.12
CA GLU A 149 -15.14 2.88 4.33
C GLU A 149 -16.19 3.09 3.22
N LYS A 150 -16.46 4.35 2.85
CA LYS A 150 -17.44 4.68 1.80
C LYS A 150 -17.08 4.15 0.41
N THR A 151 -15.79 3.96 0.14
CA THR A 151 -15.29 3.65 -1.20
C THR A 151 -14.78 2.21 -1.33
N GLU A 152 -14.64 1.49 -0.22
CA GLU A 152 -14.03 0.16 -0.19
C GLU A 152 -14.81 -0.86 -1.03
N LYS A 153 -16.13 -0.94 -0.85
CA LYS A 153 -16.98 -1.88 -1.61
C LYS A 153 -16.85 -1.68 -3.14
N PHE A 154 -16.77 -0.42 -3.58
CA PHE A 154 -16.57 -0.13 -5.00
C PHE A 154 -15.15 -0.50 -5.44
N TYR A 155 -14.16 -0.17 -4.62
CA TYR A 155 -12.77 -0.51 -4.87
C TYR A 155 -12.60 -2.02 -5.03
N GLU A 156 -13.03 -2.82 -4.06
CA GLU A 156 -12.91 -4.28 -4.10
C GLU A 156 -13.69 -4.90 -5.26
N GLY A 157 -14.93 -4.46 -5.49
CA GLY A 157 -15.82 -5.05 -6.49
C GLY A 157 -15.48 -4.70 -7.94
N HIS A 158 -14.76 -3.60 -8.20
CA HIS A 158 -14.54 -3.10 -9.56
C HIS A 158 -13.09 -2.73 -9.87
N ILE A 159 -12.34 -2.23 -8.89
CA ILE A 159 -10.96 -1.77 -9.10
C ILE A 159 -9.98 -2.89 -8.74
N PHE A 160 -10.07 -3.49 -7.56
CA PHE A 160 -9.20 -4.59 -7.14
C PHE A 160 -9.72 -5.97 -7.55
N ALA A 161 -10.93 -6.07 -8.12
CA ALA A 161 -11.51 -7.35 -8.55
C ALA A 161 -10.64 -8.08 -9.60
N ARG A 162 -10.57 -9.41 -9.52
CA ARG A 162 -9.90 -10.25 -10.55
C ARG A 162 -10.65 -10.28 -11.88
N THR A 163 -11.88 -9.78 -11.93
CA THR A 163 -12.70 -9.81 -13.14
C THR A 163 -12.19 -8.80 -14.17
N GLY A 164 -11.86 -9.32 -15.34
CA GLY A 164 -11.11 -8.64 -16.41
C GLY A 164 -11.95 -7.79 -17.35
N ASP A 165 -12.92 -7.02 -16.85
CA ASP A 165 -13.55 -5.98 -17.68
C ASP A 165 -12.82 -4.64 -17.51
N TYR A 166 -11.51 -4.63 -17.72
CA TYR A 166 -10.71 -3.39 -17.85
C TYR A 166 -10.97 -2.68 -19.19
N THR A 167 -12.10 -2.98 -19.84
CA THR A 167 -12.56 -2.34 -21.07
C THR A 167 -13.30 -1.03 -20.76
N GLY A 168 -14.03 -0.48 -21.74
CA GLY A 168 -14.83 0.73 -21.59
C GLY A 168 -15.83 0.68 -20.42
N TYR A 169 -16.24 -0.50 -19.95
CA TYR A 169 -17.14 -0.64 -18.81
C TYR A 169 -16.53 -0.13 -17.50
N THR A 170 -15.35 -0.63 -17.08
CA THR A 170 -14.68 -0.15 -15.85
C THR A 170 -14.45 1.35 -15.88
N LYS A 171 -14.05 1.88 -17.05
CA LYS A 171 -13.86 3.32 -17.25
C LYS A 171 -15.17 4.10 -17.07
N ARG A 172 -16.29 3.58 -17.60
CA ARG A 172 -17.62 4.20 -17.46
C ARG A 172 -18.12 4.18 -16.02
N ILE A 173 -18.07 3.03 -15.34
CA ILE A 173 -18.55 2.93 -13.95
C ILE A 173 -17.69 3.77 -13.00
N LEU A 174 -16.38 3.83 -13.23
CA LEU A 174 -15.49 4.68 -12.43
C LEU A 174 -15.89 6.14 -12.56
N ARG A 175 -16.09 6.63 -13.78
CA ARG A 175 -16.51 8.02 -14.03
C ARG A 175 -17.82 8.34 -13.33
N ASN A 176 -18.86 7.52 -13.53
CA ASN A 176 -20.15 7.71 -12.89
C ASN A 176 -20.04 7.68 -11.36
N TYR A 177 -19.18 6.82 -10.82
CA TYR A 177 -18.96 6.74 -9.37
C TYR A 177 -18.24 7.97 -8.81
N MET A 178 -17.34 8.60 -9.58
CA MET A 178 -16.65 9.82 -9.15
C MET A 178 -17.58 11.03 -9.08
N GLU A 179 -18.64 11.10 -9.89
CA GLU A 179 -19.61 12.20 -9.89
C GLU A 179 -20.35 12.38 -8.54
N TYR A 180 -20.43 11.33 -7.71
CA TYR A 180 -21.00 11.41 -6.36
C TYR A 180 -20.12 12.18 -5.36
N PHE A 181 -18.88 12.53 -5.72
CA PHE A 181 -17.92 13.13 -4.82
C PHE A 181 -17.52 14.53 -5.28
N PRO A 182 -17.32 15.48 -4.36
CA PRO A 182 -16.67 16.75 -4.68
C PRO A 182 -15.26 16.56 -5.26
N THR A 183 -14.80 17.51 -6.08
CA THR A 183 -13.52 17.44 -6.80
C THR A 183 -12.32 17.13 -5.91
N ASP A 184 -12.22 17.70 -4.71
CA ASP A 184 -11.12 17.43 -3.78
C ASP A 184 -11.14 15.97 -3.28
N LYS A 185 -12.34 15.41 -3.11
CA LYS A 185 -12.56 14.01 -2.70
C LYS A 185 -12.26 13.06 -3.85
N GLN A 186 -12.70 13.37 -5.07
CA GLN A 186 -12.37 12.59 -6.26
C GLN A 186 -10.85 12.45 -6.43
N ILE A 187 -10.11 13.57 -6.40
CA ILE A 187 -8.64 13.59 -6.50
C ILE A 187 -8.02 12.72 -5.41
N ARG A 188 -8.53 12.80 -4.17
CA ARG A 188 -8.01 12.04 -3.04
C ARG A 188 -8.24 10.54 -3.18
N ILE A 189 -9.45 10.14 -3.58
CA ILE A 189 -9.85 8.75 -3.79
C ILE A 189 -8.99 8.14 -4.90
N LEU A 190 -8.95 8.77 -6.07
CA LEU A 190 -8.17 8.28 -7.22
C LEU A 190 -6.66 8.22 -6.92
N GLN A 191 -6.10 9.21 -6.23
CA GLN A 191 -4.70 9.16 -5.81
C GLN A 191 -4.42 8.02 -4.83
N ASN A 192 -5.35 7.70 -3.94
CA ASN A 192 -5.20 6.58 -3.01
C ASN A 192 -5.27 5.25 -3.74
N TRP A 193 -6.30 5.02 -4.55
CA TRP A 193 -6.46 3.78 -5.31
C TRP A 193 -5.30 3.54 -6.27
N ARG A 194 -4.84 4.58 -6.98
CA ARG A 194 -3.62 4.51 -7.79
C ARG A 194 -2.43 4.01 -6.99
N TYR A 195 -2.24 4.52 -5.77
CA TYR A 195 -1.14 4.10 -4.91
C TYR A 195 -1.32 2.67 -4.39
N ARG A 196 -2.54 2.27 -4.00
CA ARG A 196 -2.84 0.90 -3.55
C ARG A 196 -2.51 -0.10 -4.66
N LEU A 197 -3.05 0.08 -5.87
CA LEU A 197 -2.77 -0.81 -7.00
C LEU A 197 -1.28 -0.83 -7.40
N ASN A 198 -0.59 0.31 -7.32
CA ASN A 198 0.86 0.33 -7.53
C ASN A 198 1.60 -0.46 -6.44
N GLY A 199 1.16 -0.38 -5.19
CA GLY A 199 1.71 -1.19 -4.10
C GLY A 199 1.56 -2.68 -4.39
N GLU A 200 0.34 -3.12 -4.70
CA GLU A 200 -0.01 -4.50 -5.06
C GLU A 200 0.82 -5.03 -6.24
N LEU A 201 0.87 -4.28 -7.35
CA LEU A 201 1.65 -4.64 -8.53
C LEU A 201 3.12 -4.91 -8.18
N GLN A 202 3.70 -4.11 -7.28
CA GLN A 202 5.09 -4.28 -6.87
C GLN A 202 5.25 -5.41 -5.85
N ALA A 203 4.29 -5.59 -4.94
CA ALA A 203 4.29 -6.68 -3.97
C ALA A 203 4.22 -8.05 -4.66
N TYR A 204 3.33 -8.22 -5.64
CA TYR A 204 3.26 -9.43 -6.46
C TYR A 204 4.54 -9.68 -7.25
N LYS A 205 5.15 -8.62 -7.83
CA LYS A 205 6.45 -8.73 -8.51
C LYS A 205 7.56 -9.19 -7.56
N GLU A 206 7.58 -8.69 -6.32
CA GLU A 206 8.55 -9.10 -5.31
C GLU A 206 8.29 -10.53 -4.80
N GLY A 207 7.05 -10.90 -4.47
CA GLY A 207 6.71 -12.28 -4.09
C GLY A 207 7.16 -13.30 -5.15
N ALA A 208 6.80 -13.07 -6.42
CA ALA A 208 7.22 -13.91 -7.55
C ALA A 208 8.75 -13.95 -7.76
N ARG A 209 9.44 -12.84 -7.48
CA ARG A 209 10.91 -12.77 -7.59
C ARG A 209 11.59 -13.71 -6.58
N TYR A 210 11.16 -13.74 -5.32
CA TYR A 210 11.77 -14.61 -4.32
C TYR A 210 11.34 -16.07 -4.47
N HIS A 211 10.09 -16.33 -4.87
CA HIS A 211 9.64 -17.66 -5.27
C HIS A 211 10.55 -18.26 -6.35
N LYS A 212 10.86 -17.50 -7.41
CA LYS A 212 11.81 -17.90 -8.45
C LYS A 212 13.23 -18.12 -7.91
N ARG A 213 13.69 -17.24 -7.02
CA ARG A 213 15.02 -17.34 -6.40
C ARG A 213 15.19 -18.62 -5.57
N LEU A 214 14.13 -19.05 -4.91
CA LEU A 214 14.07 -20.29 -4.13
C LEU A 214 13.86 -21.55 -5.01
N LYS A 215 13.65 -21.40 -6.33
CA LYS A 215 13.38 -22.50 -7.27
C LYS A 215 12.20 -23.39 -6.82
N GLN A 216 11.18 -22.76 -6.26
CA GLN A 216 9.98 -23.44 -5.79
C GLN A 216 9.21 -24.06 -6.96
N LYS A 217 8.61 -25.23 -6.71
CA LYS A 217 7.92 -26.04 -7.74
C LYS A 217 6.41 -25.82 -7.79
N PHE A 218 5.82 -25.26 -6.75
CA PHE A 218 4.40 -24.96 -6.67
C PHE A 218 4.07 -23.65 -7.39
N SER A 219 2.79 -23.39 -7.65
CA SER A 219 2.36 -22.17 -8.34
C SER A 219 2.52 -20.93 -7.46
N CYS A 220 3.04 -19.85 -8.02
CA CYS A 220 3.04 -18.52 -7.42
C CYS A 220 2.00 -17.63 -8.12
N GLU A 221 1.13 -16.99 -7.34
CA GLU A 221 0.26 -15.93 -7.86
C GLU A 221 1.12 -14.69 -8.12
N ASN A 222 1.14 -14.23 -9.37
CA ASN A 222 2.00 -13.13 -9.81
C ASN A 222 1.21 -11.85 -10.10
N GLY A 223 -0.08 -11.83 -9.75
CA GLY A 223 -0.95 -10.67 -9.87
C GLY A 223 -1.47 -10.42 -11.28
N LYS A 224 -1.16 -11.27 -12.27
CA LYS A 224 -1.61 -11.09 -13.66
C LYS A 224 -3.13 -11.06 -13.79
N SER A 225 -3.83 -11.86 -12.99
CA SER A 225 -5.29 -11.95 -12.98
C SER A 225 -5.98 -10.65 -12.55
N PHE A 226 -5.25 -9.69 -11.96
CA PHE A 226 -5.81 -8.44 -11.47
C PHE A 226 -5.78 -7.29 -12.48
N TYR A 227 -4.99 -7.41 -13.57
CA TYR A 227 -4.84 -6.36 -14.59
C TYR A 227 -4.45 -4.99 -14.01
N PHE A 228 -3.49 -5.00 -13.07
CA PHE A 228 -3.09 -3.80 -12.32
C PHE A 228 -2.66 -2.65 -13.22
N GLU A 229 -1.86 -2.94 -14.25
CA GLU A 229 -1.28 -1.90 -15.12
C GLU A 229 -2.37 -1.18 -15.92
N GLU A 230 -3.33 -1.92 -16.47
CA GLU A 230 -4.49 -1.39 -17.19
C GLU A 230 -5.38 -0.55 -16.29
N LYS A 231 -5.66 -1.02 -15.07
CA LYS A 231 -6.53 -0.31 -14.13
C LYS A 231 -5.86 0.93 -13.52
N ILE A 232 -4.54 0.88 -13.28
CA ILE A 232 -3.76 2.07 -12.92
C ILE A 232 -3.90 3.12 -14.02
N LYS A 233 -3.77 2.72 -15.29
CA LYS A 233 -3.92 3.65 -16.42
C LYS A 233 -5.32 4.28 -16.48
N ILE A 234 -6.38 3.51 -16.27
CA ILE A 234 -7.76 4.03 -16.20
C ILE A 234 -7.89 5.10 -15.10
N ILE A 235 -7.35 4.83 -13.90
CA ILE A 235 -7.37 5.78 -12.78
C ILE A 235 -6.55 7.03 -13.10
N GLU A 236 -5.38 6.88 -13.74
CA GLU A 236 -4.52 8.00 -14.12
C GLU A 236 -5.18 8.91 -15.18
N GLU A 237 -5.83 8.33 -16.19
CA GLU A 237 -6.59 9.07 -17.19
C GLU A 237 -7.72 9.88 -16.55
N GLU A 238 -8.48 9.28 -15.64
CA GLU A 238 -9.60 9.96 -14.99
C GLU A 238 -9.11 11.05 -14.02
N LEU A 239 -8.06 10.76 -13.25
CA LEU A 239 -7.42 11.75 -12.38
C LEU A 239 -6.88 12.94 -13.18
N ALA A 240 -6.29 12.70 -14.35
CA ALA A 240 -5.77 13.76 -15.21
C ALA A 240 -6.88 14.71 -15.69
N LYS A 241 -8.04 14.19 -16.10
CA LYS A 241 -9.19 15.00 -16.50
C LYS A 241 -9.70 15.88 -15.36
N ILE A 242 -9.94 15.28 -14.19
CA ILE A 242 -10.43 16.00 -13.00
C ILE A 242 -9.45 17.11 -12.59
N LEU A 243 -8.15 16.87 -12.68
CA LEU A 243 -7.12 17.88 -12.39
C LEU A 243 -7.13 19.03 -13.40
N VAL A 244 -7.39 18.77 -14.68
CA VAL A 244 -7.52 19.82 -15.71
C VAL A 244 -8.74 20.69 -15.44
N GLU A 245 -9.87 20.10 -15.10
CA GLU A 245 -11.11 20.82 -14.76
C GLU A 245 -10.93 21.68 -13.51
N ALA A 246 -10.38 21.09 -12.44
CA ALA A 246 -10.10 21.81 -11.19
C ALA A 246 -9.18 23.03 -11.39
N ARG A 247 -8.19 22.93 -12.29
CA ARG A 247 -7.29 24.06 -12.61
C ARG A 247 -8.01 25.18 -13.32
N LYS A 248 -8.89 24.87 -14.27
CA LYS A 248 -9.70 25.88 -14.99
C LYS A 248 -10.59 26.67 -14.02
N ASP A 249 -11.17 25.99 -13.03
CA ASP A 249 -12.03 26.65 -12.05
C ASP A 249 -11.24 27.58 -11.11
N ILE A 250 -10.04 27.18 -10.70
CA ILE A 250 -9.13 28.03 -9.92
C ILE A 250 -8.71 29.28 -10.73
N GLU A 251 -8.40 29.11 -12.02
CA GLU A 251 -8.04 30.23 -12.90
C GLU A 251 -9.19 31.22 -13.10
N LYS A 252 -10.43 30.71 -13.23
CA LYS A 252 -11.64 31.56 -13.30
C LYS A 252 -11.85 32.36 -12.02
N LEU A 253 -11.73 31.72 -10.85
CA LEU A 253 -11.86 32.37 -9.54
C LEU A 253 -10.76 33.42 -9.30
N GLY A 254 -9.52 33.14 -9.72
CA GLY A 254 -8.43 34.10 -9.63
C GLY A 254 -8.62 35.33 -10.53
N LYS A 255 -9.22 35.17 -11.71
CA LYS A 255 -9.58 36.29 -12.59
C LYS A 255 -10.74 37.13 -12.06
N TYR A 256 -11.69 36.50 -11.36
CA TYR A 256 -12.82 37.21 -10.74
C TYR A 256 -12.36 38.08 -9.56
N ASN A 257 -11.49 37.54 -8.70
CA ASN A 257 -10.99 38.26 -7.52
C ASN A 257 -9.97 39.36 -7.85
N ASN A 258 -9.37 39.37 -9.05
CA ASN A 258 -8.48 40.44 -9.51
C ASN A 258 -9.23 41.54 -10.31
N LYS A 259 -10.56 41.41 -10.48
CA LYS A 259 -11.42 42.40 -11.15
C LYS A 259 -12.34 43.16 -10.19
N GLN A 260 -12.24 42.89 -8.89
CA GLN A 260 -12.85 43.67 -7.80
C GLN A 260 -11.74 44.49 -7.12
#